data_AF-A0ABC8KU82-F1
#
_entry.id   AF-A0ABC8KU82-F1
#
_cell.length_a   1.000
_cell.length_b   1.000
_cell.length_c   1.000
_cell.angle_alpha   90.00
_cell.angle_beta   90.00
_cell.angle_gamma   90.00
#
_symmetry.space_group_name_H-M   'P 1'
#
loop_
_entity.id
_entity.type
_entity.pdbx_description
1 polymer ?
#
loop_
_entity_poly.entity_id
_entity_poly.type
_entity_poly.pdbx_seq_one_letter_code
_entity_poly.pdbx_strand_id
1 'polypeptide(L)'
;MKFLVFACSDSRVNPAHILNFQPGEAFEIRNIANMVPLFDKTQHSGTGVAMEYPITKLNVENILVIGHSRCGGIEALMSIEDDAAPNKR
;
A
#
# COMPACT_ATOMS: atom_id res chain seq x y z
N MET A 1 14.68 -6.31 9.43
CA MET A 1 13.51 -5.49 9.04
C MET A 1 12.33 -5.97 9.84
N LYS A 2 11.60 -5.11 10.55
CA LYS A 2 10.47 -5.53 11.42
C LYS A 2 9.11 -5.33 10.77
N PHE A 3 9.01 -4.35 9.87
CA PHE A 3 7.75 -3.93 9.27
C PHE A 3 7.81 -3.99 7.73
N LEU A 4 6.73 -4.44 7.11
CA LEU A 4 6.36 -4.09 5.74
C LEU A 4 5.27 -3.03 5.80
N VAL A 5 5.46 -1.90 5.13
CA VAL A 5 4.55 -0.75 5.22
C VAL A 5 4.03 -0.38 3.84
N PHE A 6 2.71 -0.42 3.68
CA PHE A 6 2.00 0.20 2.58
C PHE A 6 1.55 1.60 2.99
N ALA A 7 1.94 2.60 2.20
CA ALA A 7 1.52 3.97 2.42
C ALA A 7 1.26 4.70 1.10
N CYS A 8 0.59 5.85 1.18
CA CYS A 8 0.28 6.60 -0.01
C CYS A 8 1.54 7.28 -0.57
N SER A 9 1.64 7.41 -1.89
CA SER A 9 2.67 8.21 -2.56
C SER A 9 2.57 9.72 -2.27
N ASP A 10 1.49 10.16 -1.61
CA ASP A 10 1.29 11.54 -1.17
C ASP A 10 2.49 12.05 -0.34
N SER A 11 3.05 13.18 -0.75
CA SER A 11 4.29 13.72 -0.19
C SER A 11 4.19 14.14 1.28
N ARG A 12 2.97 14.34 1.79
CA ARG A 12 2.71 14.75 3.18
C ARG A 12 2.83 13.60 4.16
N VAL A 13 2.80 12.35 3.69
CA VAL A 13 2.65 11.15 4.54
C VAL A 13 3.76 10.13 4.34
N ASN A 14 5.01 10.55 4.57
CA ASN A 14 6.14 9.62 4.62
C ASN A 14 6.10 8.79 5.92
N PRO A 15 5.98 7.45 5.85
CA PRO A 15 5.91 6.59 7.05
C PRO A 15 7.15 6.67 7.93
N ALA A 16 8.35 6.71 7.34
CA ALA A 16 9.59 6.84 8.10
C ALA A 16 9.60 8.07 9.00
N HIS A 17 9.06 9.20 8.53
CA HIS A 17 8.96 10.42 9.33
C HIS A 17 7.83 10.35 10.36
N ILE A 18 6.64 9.88 9.98
CA ILE A 18 5.45 9.90 10.86
C ILE A 18 5.60 8.92 12.02
N LEU A 19 6.12 7.72 11.74
CA LEU A 19 6.30 6.66 12.73
C LEU A 19 7.72 6.65 13.33
N ASN A 20 8.57 7.60 12.92
CA ASN A 20 9.96 7.73 13.36
C ASN A 20 10.79 6.45 13.15
N PHE A 21 10.56 5.74 12.04
CA PHE A 21 11.35 4.56 11.70
C PHE A 21 12.80 4.94 11.42
N GLN A 22 13.71 4.16 11.99
CA GLN A 22 15.12 4.22 11.68
C GLN A 22 15.44 3.38 10.43
N PRO A 23 16.55 3.66 9.73
CA PRO A 23 17.00 2.84 8.62
C PRO A 23 17.09 1.35 9.00
N GLY A 24 16.42 0.48 8.24
CA GLY A 24 16.37 -0.96 8.47
C GLY A 24 15.21 -1.46 9.35
N GLU A 25 14.36 -0.56 9.85
CA GLU A 25 13.16 -0.96 10.60
C GLU A 25 11.97 -1.31 9.70
N ALA A 26 11.78 -0.59 8.60
CA ALA A 26 10.66 -0.76 7.68
C ALA A 26 11.10 -0.97 6.21
N PHE A 27 10.44 -1.90 5.53
CA PHE A 27 10.43 -2.03 4.08
C PHE A 27 9.16 -1.34 3.56
N GLU A 28 9.31 -0.27 2.78
CA GLU A 28 8.19 0.58 2.38
C GLU A 28 7.78 0.33 0.93
N ILE A 29 6.47 0.17 0.71
CA ILE A 29 5.84 0.19 -0.60
C ILE A 29 4.90 1.39 -0.62
N ARG A 30 5.13 2.33 -1.54
CA ARG A 30 4.34 3.55 -1.66
C ARG A 30 3.68 3.65 -3.03
N ASN A 31 2.36 3.68 -3.06
CA ASN A 31 1.56 3.80 -4.27
C ASN A 31 0.35 4.72 -4.05
N ILE A 32 -0.41 5.00 -5.12
CA ILE A 32 -1.62 5.82 -5.03
C ILE A 32 -2.62 5.12 -4.12
N ALA A 33 -3.11 5.84 -3.10
CA ALA A 33 -4.10 5.36 -2.14
C ALA A 33 -3.69 4.10 -1.36
N ASN A 34 -2.39 3.87 -1.15
CA ASN A 34 -1.86 2.81 -0.28
C ASN A 34 -2.50 1.43 -0.53
N MET A 35 -2.77 1.13 -1.80
CA MET A 35 -3.52 -0.05 -2.22
C MET A 35 -2.66 -1.31 -2.11
N VAL A 36 -3.27 -2.37 -1.60
CA VAL A 36 -2.75 -3.73 -1.65
C VAL A 36 -3.60 -4.50 -2.65
N PRO A 37 -3.14 -4.68 -3.90
CA PRO A 37 -3.91 -5.40 -4.90
C PRO A 37 -4.03 -6.88 -4.54
N LEU A 38 -5.10 -7.52 -5.02
CA LEU A 38 -5.20 -8.97 -4.99
C LEU A 38 -4.02 -9.60 -5.73
N PHE A 39 -3.58 -10.76 -5.26
CA PHE A 39 -2.51 -11.48 -5.91
C PHE A 39 -2.89 -11.82 -7.36
N ASP A 40 -2.14 -11.26 -8.30
CA ASP A 40 -2.26 -11.55 -9.72
C ASP A 40 -0.85 -11.53 -10.34
N LYS A 41 -0.42 -12.69 -10.83
CA LYS A 41 0.91 -12.86 -11.46
C LYS A 41 1.04 -12.10 -12.79
N THR A 42 -0.06 -11.64 -13.37
CA THR A 42 -0.13 -10.99 -14.68
C THR A 42 -0.39 -9.50 -14.57
N GLN A 43 -1.41 -9.09 -13.80
CA GLN A 43 -1.85 -7.68 -13.72
C GLN A 43 -1.12 -6.88 -12.62
N HIS A 44 -0.73 -7.53 -11.52
CA HIS A 44 -0.15 -6.87 -10.34
C HIS A 44 1.22 -7.43 -9.96
N SER A 45 1.97 -7.90 -10.96
CA SER A 45 3.26 -8.58 -10.76
C SER A 45 4.27 -7.71 -9.99
N GLY A 46 4.32 -6.39 -10.26
CA GLY A 46 5.21 -5.46 -9.55
C GLY A 46 4.95 -5.39 -8.04
N THR A 47 3.69 -5.18 -7.64
CA THR A 47 3.32 -5.11 -6.22
C THR A 47 3.41 -6.48 -5.53
N GLY A 48 3.00 -7.55 -6.22
CA GLY A 48 3.11 -8.92 -5.71
C GLY A 48 4.56 -9.32 -5.41
N VAL A 49 5.48 -9.03 -6.32
CA VAL A 49 6.93 -9.29 -6.13
C VAL A 49 7.50 -8.40 -5.01
N ALA A 50 7.08 -7.13 -4.94
CA ALA A 50 7.52 -6.23 -3.88
C ALA A 50 7.05 -6.66 -2.47
N MET A 51 5.93 -7.38 -2.36
CA MET A 51 5.45 -7.97 -1.10
C MET A 51 6.14 -9.29 -0.75
N GLU A 52 6.39 -10.15 -1.75
CA GLU A 52 6.94 -11.49 -1.51
C GLU A 52 8.33 -11.43 -0.87
N TYR A 53 9.17 -10.51 -1.29
CA TYR A 53 10.54 -10.38 -0.80
C TYR A 53 10.64 -10.05 0.71
N PRO A 54 10.02 -8.98 1.24
CA PRO A 54 10.08 -8.67 2.66
C PRO A 54 9.50 -9.78 3.55
N ILE A 55 8.49 -10.50 3.07
CA ILE A 55 7.88 -11.62 3.81
C ILE A 55 8.80 -12.85 3.79
N THR A 56 9.22 -13.31 2.61
CA THR A 56 9.91 -14.60 2.46
C THR A 56 11.43 -14.53 2.66
N LYS A 57 12.03 -13.34 2.49
CA LYS A 57 13.49 -13.15 2.57
C LYS A 57 13.92 -12.30 3.74
N LEU A 58 13.14 -11.25 4.07
CA LEU A 58 13.48 -10.38 5.20
C LEU A 58 12.78 -10.75 6.51
N ASN A 59 11.82 -11.70 6.46
CA ASN A 59 11.05 -12.18 7.60
C ASN A 59 10.46 -11.04 8.43
N VAL A 60 9.81 -10.07 7.77
CA VAL A 60 9.08 -9.01 8.48
C VAL A 60 8.02 -9.62 9.41
N GLU A 61 7.88 -9.05 10.60
CA GLU A 61 6.97 -9.56 11.63
C GLU A 61 5.56 -8.97 11.48
N ASN A 62 5.47 -7.77 10.89
CA ASN A 62 4.26 -6.97 10.86
C ASN A 62 4.04 -6.38 9.46
N ILE A 63 2.79 -6.36 9.01
CA ILE A 63 2.36 -5.69 7.78
C ILE A 63 1.41 -4.55 8.17
N LEU A 64 1.77 -3.31 7.84
CA LEU A 64 0.97 -2.12 8.10
C LEU A 64 0.44 -1.57 6.78
N VAL A 65 -0.86 -1.27 6.72
CA VAL A 65 -1.49 -0.54 5.62
C VAL A 65 -2.00 0.78 6.16
N ILE A 66 -1.36 1.88 5.77
CA ILE A 66 -1.56 3.20 6.37
C ILE A 66 -2.30 4.10 5.37
N GLY A 67 -3.58 4.32 5.63
CA GLY A 67 -4.37 5.36 4.99
C GLY A 67 -4.04 6.75 5.52
N HIS A 68 -4.56 7.79 4.86
CA HIS A 68 -4.42 9.16 5.34
C HIS A 68 -5.61 10.05 5.00
N SER A 69 -5.76 11.14 5.75
CA SER A 69 -6.78 12.15 5.49
C SER A 69 -6.56 12.84 4.14
N ARG A 70 -7.65 13.18 3.44
CA ARG A 70 -7.63 13.90 2.16
C ARG A 70 -6.75 13.23 1.10
N CYS A 71 -6.92 11.92 0.96
CA CYS A 71 -6.24 11.14 -0.07
C CYS A 71 -6.85 11.42 -1.44
N GLY A 72 -6.07 12.05 -2.33
CA GLY A 72 -6.54 12.37 -3.68
C GLY A 72 -6.88 11.12 -4.51
N GLY A 73 -6.22 9.98 -4.27
CA GLY A 73 -6.56 8.72 -4.94
C GLY A 73 -7.93 8.18 -4.54
N ILE A 74 -8.30 8.30 -3.26
CA ILE A 74 -9.63 7.91 -2.77
C ILE A 74 -10.69 8.93 -3.21
N GLU A 75 -10.38 10.21 -3.16
CA GLU A 75 -11.28 11.26 -3.67
C GLU A 75 -11.62 11.05 -5.15
N ALA A 76 -10.60 10.73 -5.96
CA ALA A 76 -10.79 10.37 -7.37
C ALA A 76 -11.65 9.12 -7.52
N LEU A 77 -11.40 8.05 -6.75
CA LEU A 77 -12.21 6.83 -6.75
C LEU A 77 -13.69 7.13 -6.45
N MET A 78 -13.96 7.95 -5.44
CA MET A 78 -15.33 8.32 -5.04
C MET A 78 -16.04 9.22 -6.06
N SER A 79 -15.30 9.80 -7.01
CA SER A 79 -15.83 10.66 -8.07
C SER A 79 -16.11 9.90 -9.37
N ILE A 80 -15.76 8.62 -9.45
CA ILE A 80 -16.11 7.77 -10.59
C ILE A 80 -17.62 7.48 -10.49
N GLU A 81 -18.36 7.82 -11.55
CA GLU A 81 -19.76 7.46 -11.67
C GLU A 81 -19.89 5.93 -11.80
N ASP A 82 -20.73 5.32 -10.97
CA ASP A 82 -20.96 3.87 -10.93
C ASP A 82 -21.80 3.44 -12.15
N ASP A 83 -21.22 3.44 -13.36
CA ASP A 83 -21.90 2.97 -14.57
C ASP A 83 -21.98 1.42 -14.65
N ALA A 84 -21.46 0.71 -13.65
CA ALA A 84 -21.47 -0.75 -13.62
C ALA A 84 -21.54 -1.31 -12.20
N ALA A 85 -22.73 -1.36 -11.61
CA ALA A 85 -23.03 -2.28 -10.53
C ALA A 85 -23.93 -3.46 -10.99
N PRO A 86 -23.43 -4.44 -11.78
CA PRO A 86 -24.03 -5.75 -11.76
C PRO A 86 -23.48 -6.48 -10.51
N ASN A 87 -24.37 -6.83 -9.58
CA ASN A 87 -24.13 -7.64 -8.38
C ASN A 87 -23.37 -6.99 -7.20
N LYS A 88 -24.15 -6.41 -6.28
CA LYS A 88 -23.90 -6.57 -4.85
C LYS A 88 -24.19 -8.03 -4.48
N ARG A 89 -23.16 -8.81 -4.12
CA ARG A 89 -23.29 -10.07 -3.37
C ARG A 89 -22.55 -9.93 -2.05
#